data_AF-T2I7F7-F1
#
_entry.id   AF-T2I7F7-F1
#
_cell.length_a   1.000
_cell.length_b   1.000
_cell.length_c   1.000
_cell.angle_alpha   90.00
_cell.angle_beta   90.00
_cell.angle_gamma   90.00
#
_symmetry.space_group_name_H-M   'P 1'
#
loop_
_entity.id
_entity.type
_entity.pdbx_description
1 polymer ?
#
loop_
_entity_poly.entity_id
_entity_poly.type
_entity_poly.pdbx_seq_one_letter_code
_entity_poly.pdbx_strand_id
1 'polypeptide(L)'
;MNKKYVAEFFGTFWLVLGGCGSAVLAANFGGDGNPLGLGFLGVSLAFGLTVVTMAYAVGHISGDHFNPAVSFGLLAGKRFNGSDLLPYIVAQVLGAIAAGGVLLIIASGNADFSLSGANPLATNGYGTHSPGGYTRISHKLI
;
A
#
# COMPACT_ATOMS: atom_id res chain seq x y z
N MET A 1 -13.86 -15.10 15.73
CA MET A 1 -12.42 -14.81 15.76
C MET A 1 -11.82 -14.52 14.37
N ASN A 2 -12.13 -15.29 13.31
CA ASN A 2 -11.50 -15.09 11.99
C ASN A 2 -11.95 -13.88 11.15
N LYS A 3 -13.18 -13.36 11.34
CA LYS A 3 -13.73 -12.30 10.47
C LYS A 3 -12.89 -11.01 10.45
N LYS A 4 -12.31 -10.62 11.59
CA LYS A 4 -11.46 -9.43 11.70
C LYS A 4 -10.15 -9.55 10.91
N TYR A 5 -9.51 -10.73 10.95
CA TYR A 5 -8.27 -10.96 10.20
C TYR A 5 -8.54 -11.00 8.69
N VAL A 6 -9.68 -11.55 8.27
CA VAL A 6 -10.10 -11.50 6.85
C VAL A 6 -10.38 -10.06 6.40
N ALA A 7 -11.03 -9.26 7.25
CA ALA A 7 -11.26 -7.84 6.97
C ALA A 7 -9.93 -7.06 6.82
N GLU A 8 -8.96 -7.30 7.71
CA GLU A 8 -7.62 -6.70 7.62
C GLU A 8 -6.85 -7.14 6.37
N PHE A 9 -6.93 -8.42 6.00
CA PHE A 9 -6.35 -8.93 4.76
C PHE A 9 -6.91 -8.20 3.53
N PHE A 10 -8.24 -8.13 3.40
CA PHE A 10 -8.86 -7.48 2.25
C PHE A 10 -8.69 -5.96 2.25
N GLY A 11 -8.67 -5.34 3.43
CA GLY A 11 -8.42 -3.90 3.56
C GLY A 11 -7.02 -3.52 3.12
N THR A 12 -5.99 -4.24 3.59
CA THR A 12 -4.61 -4.00 3.13
C THR A 12 -4.42 -4.40 1.66
N PHE A 13 -5.07 -5.46 1.20
CA PHE A 13 -5.08 -5.82 -0.22
C PHE A 13 -5.62 -4.66 -1.06
N TRP A 14 -6.76 -4.07 -0.68
CA TRP A 14 -7.37 -2.95 -1.40
C TRP A 14 -6.50 -1.69 -1.38
N LEU A 15 -5.90 -1.41 -0.22
CA LEU A 15 -4.98 -0.29 -0.03
C LEU A 15 -3.77 -0.39 -0.97
N VAL A 16 -3.11 -1.55 -1.02
CA VAL A 16 -1.94 -1.76 -1.86
C VAL A 16 -2.33 -1.80 -3.34
N LEU A 17 -3.40 -2.51 -3.69
CA LEU A 17 -3.82 -2.61 -5.09
C LEU A 17 -4.25 -1.25 -5.66
N GLY A 18 -5.04 -0.47 -4.92
CA GLY A 18 -5.49 0.85 -5.37
C GLY A 18 -4.39 1.92 -5.29
N GLY A 19 -3.71 2.01 -4.14
CA GLY A 19 -2.65 2.99 -3.91
C GLY A 19 -1.44 2.75 -4.82
N CYS A 20 -0.75 1.60 -4.65
CA CYS A 20 0.41 1.27 -5.46
C CYS A 20 0.04 1.06 -6.93
N GLY A 21 -1.13 0.48 -7.22
CA GLY A 21 -1.58 0.30 -8.60
C GLY A 21 -1.81 1.63 -9.32
N SER A 22 -2.40 2.64 -8.66
CA SER A 22 -2.53 3.97 -9.25
C SER A 22 -1.16 4.60 -9.55
N ALA A 23 -0.17 4.40 -8.66
CA ALA A 23 1.18 4.90 -8.84
C ALA A 23 1.89 4.23 -10.02
N VAL A 24 1.80 2.90 -10.13
CA VAL A 24 2.49 2.12 -11.16
C VAL A 24 1.84 2.26 -12.53
N LEU A 25 0.50 2.28 -12.58
CA LEU A 25 -0.24 2.14 -13.83
C LEU A 25 -0.72 3.47 -14.40
N ALA A 26 -0.89 4.50 -13.57
CA ALA A 26 -1.61 5.71 -13.97
C ALA A 26 -0.95 7.05 -13.58
N ALA A 27 0.06 7.06 -12.70
CA ALA A 27 0.69 8.31 -12.23
C ALA A 27 1.28 9.14 -13.38
N ASN A 28 2.00 8.51 -14.31
CA ASN A 28 2.59 9.15 -15.48
C ASN A 28 2.00 8.62 -16.79
N PHE A 29 0.68 8.37 -16.80
CA PHE A 29 0.02 7.78 -17.96
C PHE A 29 0.20 8.67 -19.20
N GLY A 30 0.80 8.09 -20.25
CA GLY A 30 1.07 8.79 -21.50
C GLY A 30 2.26 9.76 -21.46
N GLY A 31 3.10 9.70 -20.43
CA GLY A 31 4.39 10.39 -20.35
C GLY A 31 4.34 11.81 -19.78
N ASP A 32 5.52 12.40 -19.65
CA ASP A 32 5.71 13.70 -19.01
C ASP A 32 4.93 14.81 -19.75
N GLY A 33 4.18 15.61 -18.99
CA GLY A 33 3.35 16.70 -19.53
C GLY A 33 2.01 16.24 -20.10
N ASN A 34 1.69 14.93 -20.06
CA ASN A 34 0.38 14.44 -20.44
C ASN A 34 -0.66 14.75 -19.34
N PRO A 35 -1.75 15.47 -19.65
CA PRO A 35 -2.76 15.83 -18.66
C PRO A 35 -3.59 14.64 -18.15
N LEU A 36 -3.47 13.46 -18.75
CA LEU A 36 -4.20 12.26 -18.34
C LEU A 36 -3.51 11.48 -17.20
N GLY A 37 -2.23 11.76 -16.92
CA GLY A 37 -1.53 11.18 -15.77
C GLY A 37 -2.08 11.70 -14.44
N LEU A 38 -2.24 10.81 -13.46
CA LEU A 38 -2.79 11.16 -12.15
C LEU A 38 -1.87 12.10 -11.35
N GLY A 39 -0.55 12.04 -11.61
CA GLY A 39 0.47 12.70 -10.80
C GLY A 39 0.40 12.30 -9.32
N PHE A 40 1.16 13.01 -8.47
CA PHE A 40 1.15 12.72 -7.04
C PHE A 40 -0.18 13.00 -6.36
N LEU A 41 -0.92 14.03 -6.79
CA LEU A 41 -2.21 14.36 -6.20
C LEU A 41 -3.22 13.22 -6.39
N GLY A 42 -3.35 12.68 -7.60
CA GLY A 42 -4.28 11.58 -7.87
C GLY A 42 -3.88 10.29 -7.16
N VAL A 43 -2.56 10.00 -7.06
CA VAL A 43 -2.07 8.86 -6.27
C VAL A 43 -2.37 9.04 -4.78
N SER A 44 -2.13 10.21 -4.19
CA SER A 44 -2.48 10.50 -2.80
C SER A 44 -3.98 10.35 -2.54
N LEU A 45 -4.81 10.79 -3.49
CA LEU A 45 -6.25 10.61 -3.42
C LEU A 45 -6.65 9.13 -3.49
N ALA A 46 -6.03 8.35 -4.38
CA ALA A 46 -6.29 6.91 -4.48
C ALA A 46 -5.98 6.19 -3.16
N PHE A 47 -4.83 6.46 -2.54
CA PHE A 47 -4.52 5.92 -1.21
C PHE A 47 -5.58 6.31 -0.18
N GLY A 48 -5.94 7.59 -0.08
CA GLY A 48 -6.98 8.05 0.86
C GLY A 48 -8.34 7.37 0.63
N LEU A 49 -8.76 7.26 -0.63
CA LEU A 49 -10.04 6.64 -1.00
C LEU A 49 -10.06 5.13 -0.71
N THR A 50 -8.94 4.41 -0.88
CA THR A 50 -8.90 2.98 -0.51
C THR A 50 -9.14 2.78 0.98
N VAL A 51 -8.55 3.62 1.83
CA VAL A 51 -8.80 3.58 3.28
C VAL A 51 -10.24 3.93 3.58
N VAL A 52 -10.75 5.07 3.08
CA VAL A 52 -12.14 5.50 3.34
C VAL A 52 -13.16 4.44 2.92
N THR A 53 -13.02 3.88 1.73
CA THR A 53 -13.97 2.89 1.21
C THR A 53 -13.97 1.61 2.05
N MET A 54 -12.80 1.14 2.48
CA MET A 54 -12.71 -0.06 3.33
C MET A 54 -13.07 0.22 4.80
N ALA A 55 -12.88 1.44 5.28
CA ALA A 55 -13.39 1.90 6.57
C ALA A 55 -14.91 1.71 6.66
N TYR A 56 -15.63 2.17 5.65
CA TYR A 56 -17.09 2.02 5.56
C TYR A 56 -17.49 0.55 5.34
N ALA A 57 -16.76 -0.19 4.50
CA ALA A 57 -17.11 -1.56 4.16
C ALA A 57 -16.89 -2.55 5.31
N VAL A 58 -15.76 -2.49 6.00
CA VAL A 58 -15.35 -3.51 6.99
C VAL A 58 -14.80 -2.94 8.30
N GLY A 59 -14.74 -1.62 8.48
CA GLY A 59 -14.21 -1.01 9.71
C GLY A 59 -14.97 -1.40 10.97
N HIS A 60 -16.28 -1.63 10.86
CA HIS A 60 -17.10 -2.16 11.96
C HIS A 60 -16.77 -3.61 12.36
N ILE A 61 -15.99 -4.33 11.55
CA ILE A 61 -15.57 -5.73 11.79
C ILE A 61 -14.21 -5.80 12.48
N SER A 62 -13.19 -5.09 11.97
CA SER A 62 -11.81 -5.18 12.47
C SER A 62 -11.27 -3.93 13.17
N GLY A 63 -11.93 -2.78 13.00
CA GLY A 63 -11.41 -1.48 13.41
C GLY A 63 -10.66 -0.72 12.32
N ASP A 64 -10.53 -1.27 11.09
CA ASP A 64 -9.87 -0.62 9.95
C ASP A 64 -8.45 -0.14 10.28
N HIS A 65 -7.55 -1.09 10.55
CA HIS A 65 -6.16 -0.73 10.76
C HIS A 65 -5.40 -0.71 9.43
N PHE A 66 -5.52 -1.81 8.67
CA PHE A 66 -4.91 -2.08 7.36
C PHE A 66 -3.40 -1.83 7.26
N ASN A 67 -2.74 -1.57 8.39
CA ASN A 67 -1.39 -1.10 8.50
C ASN A 67 -0.79 -1.55 9.86
N PRO A 68 0.38 -2.20 9.85
CA PRO A 68 1.08 -2.59 11.07
C PRO A 68 1.38 -1.41 12.00
N ALA A 69 1.80 -0.26 11.47
CA ALA A 69 2.13 0.93 12.27
C ALA A 69 0.90 1.51 12.98
N VAL A 70 -0.27 1.51 12.31
CA VAL A 70 -1.54 1.90 12.92
C VAL A 70 -1.92 0.96 14.05
N SER A 71 -1.78 -0.36 13.83
CA SER A 71 -2.06 -1.38 14.84
C SER A 71 -1.17 -1.23 16.08
N PHE A 72 0.13 -0.96 15.88
CA PHE A 72 1.05 -0.63 16.97
C PHE A 72 0.69 0.68 17.67
N GLY A 73 0.34 1.72 16.92
CA GLY A 73 -0.07 3.02 17.49
C GLY A 73 -1.31 2.89 18.37
N LEU A 74 -2.31 2.12 17.93
CA LEU A 74 -3.51 1.85 18.72
C LEU A 74 -3.23 0.97 19.94
N LEU A 75 -2.30 0.01 19.84
CA LEU A 75 -1.84 -0.74 21.00
C LEU A 75 -1.15 0.16 22.03
N ALA A 76 -0.23 1.02 21.58
CA ALA A 76 0.47 1.97 22.44
C ALA A 76 -0.50 2.96 23.09
N GLY A 77 -1.54 3.37 22.35
CA GLY A 77 -2.65 4.19 22.85
C GLY A 77 -3.67 3.44 23.72
N LYS A 78 -3.46 2.14 24.02
CA LYS A 78 -4.39 1.26 24.77
C LYS A 78 -5.80 1.17 24.18
N ARG A 79 -5.91 1.30 22.86
CA ARG A 79 -7.16 1.20 22.08
C ARG A 79 -7.30 -0.12 21.32
N PHE A 80 -6.36 -1.04 21.49
CA PHE A 80 -6.32 -2.31 20.79
C PHE A 80 -5.73 -3.41 21.68
N ASN A 81 -6.24 -4.63 21.55
CA ASN A 81 -5.79 -5.76 22.35
C ASN A 81 -4.44 -6.29 21.84
N GLY A 82 -3.44 -6.36 22.73
CA GLY A 82 -2.10 -6.82 22.39
C GLY A 82 -2.05 -8.25 21.84
N SER A 83 -2.97 -9.13 22.23
CA SER A 83 -3.03 -10.50 21.71
C SER A 83 -3.42 -10.57 20.22
N ASP A 84 -4.04 -9.52 19.69
CA ASP A 84 -4.45 -9.44 18.29
C ASP A 84 -3.42 -8.79 17.37
N LEU A 85 -2.37 -8.18 17.92
CA LEU A 85 -1.38 -7.45 17.14
C LEU A 85 -0.68 -8.31 16.10
N LEU A 86 -0.08 -9.42 16.52
CA LEU A 86 0.67 -10.26 15.59
C LEU A 86 -0.26 -10.88 14.51
N PRO A 87 -1.44 -11.43 14.84
CA PRO A 87 -2.41 -11.87 13.84
C PRO A 87 -2.84 -10.78 12.84
N TYR A 88 -3.05 -9.53 13.29
CA TYR A 88 -3.39 -8.41 12.40
C TYR A 88 -2.25 -8.14 11.42
N ILE A 89 -1.02 -8.04 11.91
CA ILE A 89 0.16 -7.77 11.07
C ILE A 89 0.33 -8.88 10.03
N VAL A 90 0.18 -10.15 10.41
CA VAL A 90 0.27 -11.27 9.46
C VAL A 90 -0.82 -11.15 8.39
N ALA A 91 -2.07 -10.88 8.77
CA ALA A 91 -3.16 -10.71 7.81
C ALA A 91 -2.91 -9.53 6.83
N GLN A 92 -2.48 -8.39 7.36
CA GLN A 92 -2.15 -7.19 6.58
C GLN A 92 -1.01 -7.46 5.58
N VAL A 93 0.08 -8.09 6.05
CA VAL A 93 1.24 -8.42 5.20
C VAL A 93 0.86 -9.42 4.11
N LEU A 94 0.08 -10.46 4.43
CA LEU A 94 -0.42 -11.40 3.42
C LEU A 94 -1.33 -10.71 2.39
N GLY A 95 -2.18 -9.79 2.83
CA GLY A 95 -3.03 -8.98 1.94
C GLY A 95 -2.20 -8.09 1.00
N ALA A 96 -1.18 -7.42 1.54
CA ALA A 96 -0.25 -6.60 0.77
C ALA A 96 0.52 -7.44 -0.26
N ILE A 97 1.01 -8.63 0.11
CA ILE A 97 1.73 -9.53 -0.80
C ILE A 97 0.81 -9.99 -1.93
N ALA A 98 -0.43 -10.40 -1.60
CA ALA A 98 -1.40 -10.82 -2.61
C ALA A 98 -1.73 -9.69 -3.60
N ALA A 99 -1.94 -8.46 -3.10
CA ALA A 99 -2.16 -7.28 -3.94
C ALA A 99 -0.96 -6.94 -4.81
N GLY A 100 0.25 -7.01 -4.26
CA GLY A 100 1.50 -6.84 -5.01
C GLY A 100 1.66 -7.88 -6.11
N GLY A 101 1.29 -9.14 -5.84
CA GLY A 101 1.28 -10.21 -6.85
C GLY A 101 0.28 -9.94 -7.99
N VAL A 102 -0.95 -9.52 -7.67
CA VAL A 102 -1.94 -9.12 -8.67
C VAL A 102 -1.44 -7.92 -9.49
N LEU A 103 -0.89 -6.90 -8.83
CA LEU A 103 -0.34 -5.73 -9.51
C LEU A 103 0.82 -6.10 -10.43
N LEU A 104 1.71 -7.00 -9.99
CA LEU A 104 2.81 -7.51 -10.81
C LEU A 104 2.29 -8.22 -12.06
N ILE A 105 1.25 -9.06 -11.95
CA ILE A 105 0.64 -9.74 -13.09
C ILE A 105 0.07 -8.71 -14.08
N ILE A 106 -0.65 -7.70 -13.59
CA ILE A 106 -1.22 -6.63 -14.43
C ILE A 106 -0.11 -5.84 -15.13
N ALA A 107 0.88 -5.37 -14.37
CA ALA A 107 1.95 -4.54 -14.89
C ALA A 107 2.83 -5.29 -15.90
N SER A 108 3.10 -6.57 -15.65
CA SER A 108 3.85 -7.44 -16.58
C SER A 108 3.11 -7.72 -17.89
N GLY A 109 1.82 -7.36 -17.99
CA GLY A 109 1.09 -7.37 -19.26
C GLY A 109 1.53 -6.26 -20.23
N ASN A 110 2.27 -5.26 -19.76
CA ASN A 110 2.88 -4.23 -20.59
C ASN A 110 4.33 -4.64 -20.95
N ALA A 111 4.66 -4.64 -22.25
CA ALA A 111 5.99 -5.03 -22.75
C ALA A 111 7.11 -4.09 -22.25
N ASP A 112 6.78 -2.84 -21.91
CA ASP A 112 7.74 -1.85 -21.42
C ASP A 112 7.95 -1.93 -19.90
N PHE A 113 7.18 -2.78 -19.20
CA PHE A 113 7.33 -2.96 -17.76
C PHE A 113 8.59 -3.75 -17.41
N SER A 114 9.38 -3.23 -16.46
CA SER A 114 10.51 -3.94 -15.89
C SER A 114 10.43 -3.93 -14.37
N LEU A 115 10.71 -5.09 -13.75
CA LEU A 115 10.80 -5.22 -12.29
C LEU A 115 12.13 -4.69 -11.73
N SER A 116 13.00 -4.14 -12.58
CA SER A 116 14.28 -3.56 -12.19
C SER A 116 14.21 -2.04 -12.06
N GLY A 117 15.05 -1.46 -11.21
CA GLY A 117 15.22 -0.01 -11.07
C GLY A 117 14.55 0.56 -9.82
N ALA A 118 14.41 1.87 -9.77
CA ALA A 118 13.75 2.54 -8.66
C ALA A 118 12.24 2.47 -8.83
N ASN A 119 11.54 1.98 -7.80
CA ASN A 119 10.08 2.04 -7.68
C ASN A 119 9.20 1.13 -8.59
N PRO A 120 9.63 -0.06 -9.04
CA PRO A 120 8.89 -0.83 -10.06
C PRO A 120 7.46 -1.22 -9.63
N LEU A 121 7.21 -1.38 -8.33
CA LEU A 121 5.88 -1.65 -7.77
C LEU A 121 5.47 -0.61 -6.72
N ALA A 122 5.80 0.66 -6.94
CA ALA A 122 5.62 1.74 -5.97
C ALA A 122 6.37 1.50 -4.64
N THR A 123 7.52 0.80 -4.69
CA THR A 123 8.41 0.57 -3.56
C THR A 123 9.37 1.74 -3.30
N ASN A 124 9.42 2.23 -2.06
CA ASN A 124 10.29 3.32 -1.63
C ASN A 124 11.63 2.82 -1.04
N GLY A 125 12.48 2.16 -1.85
CA GLY A 125 13.78 1.66 -1.38
C GLY A 125 14.82 2.75 -1.06
N TYR A 126 16.05 2.33 -0.78
CA TYR A 126 17.22 3.21 -0.59
C TYR A 126 18.31 2.94 -1.64
N GLY A 127 19.23 3.88 -1.82
CA GLY A 127 20.33 3.78 -2.79
C GLY A 127 19.80 3.67 -4.22
N THR A 128 20.23 2.64 -4.94
CA THR A 128 19.78 2.36 -6.31
C THR A 128 18.29 2.02 -6.42
N HIS A 129 17.65 1.65 -5.30
CA HIS A 129 16.21 1.36 -5.25
C HIS A 129 15.38 2.56 -4.76
N SER A 130 16.01 3.69 -4.44
CA SER A 130 15.32 4.91 -4.03
C SER A 130 14.86 5.70 -5.27
N PRO A 131 13.56 6.05 -5.37
CA PRO A 131 13.10 6.97 -6.41
C PRO A 131 13.86 8.31 -6.40
N GLY A 132 14.19 8.82 -5.21
CA GLY A 132 14.95 10.06 -5.03
C GLY A 132 16.47 9.89 -4.82
N GLY A 133 17.02 8.69 -5.03
CA GLY A 133 18.46 8.43 -4.82
C GLY A 133 18.98 8.57 -3.38
N TYR A 134 18.12 8.51 -2.36
CA TYR A 134 18.51 8.72 -0.96
C TYR A 134 19.35 7.57 -0.39
N THR A 135 20.35 7.93 0.42
CA THR A 135 21.13 6.95 1.20
C THR A 135 20.26 6.27 2.25
N ARG A 136 20.71 5.13 2.81
CA ARG A 136 20.01 4.44 3.91
C ARG A 136 19.73 5.34 5.12
N ILE A 137 20.65 6.26 5.44
CA ILE A 137 20.52 7.15 6.60
C ILE A 137 19.47 8.21 6.28
N SER A 138 19.59 8.89 5.14
CA SER A 138 18.65 9.92 4.73
C SER A 138 17.23 9.38 4.52
N HIS A 139 17.10 8.18 3.96
CA HIS A 139 15.81 7.53 3.72
C HIS A 139 15.02 7.25 5.01
N LYS A 140 15.68 7.05 6.16
CA LYS A 140 14.98 6.85 7.44
C LYS A 140 14.38 8.14 8.03
N LEU A 141 14.75 9.30 7.49
CA LEU A 141 14.34 10.62 7.96
C LEU A 141 13.21 11.24 7.12
N ILE A 142 12.81 10.58 6.04
CA ILE A 142 11.76 11.00 5.10
C ILE A 142 10.71 9.91 5.00
#